data_AF-A0A2G2MZY0-F1
#
_entry.id   AF-A0A2G2MZY0-F1
#
_cell.length_a   1.000
_cell.length_b   1.000
_cell.length_c   1.000
_cell.angle_alpha   90.00
_cell.angle_beta   90.00
_cell.angle_gamma   90.00
#
_symmetry.space_group_name_H-M   'P 1'
#
loop_
_entity.id
_entity.type
_entity.pdbx_description
1 polymer ?
#
loop_
_entity_poly.entity_id
_entity_poly.type
_entity_poly.pdbx_seq_one_letter_code
_entity_poly.pdbx_strand_id
1 'polypeptide(L)'
;MTSDIDLHVGRRLRRRRRLLGLTQQSLGEQVGIRFQQIQKYECGANRVSASRLFELSEALSVPVQHFYEGLSDHDPITGVPAQGVLAPDVLSKKETMDLVRAYYSMGEMPRKHLLDLAKSLEATAKANATVRKMALTAHG
;
A
#
# COMPACT_ATOMS: atom_id res chain seq x y z
N MET A 1 -11.75 3.40 -24.54
CA MET A 1 -10.59 2.66 -24.05
C MET A 1 -10.44 2.90 -22.56
N THR A 2 -10.62 1.86 -21.76
CA THR A 2 -10.51 1.88 -20.29
C THR A 2 -9.04 1.75 -19.92
N SER A 3 -8.56 2.62 -19.03
CA SER A 3 -7.16 2.68 -18.62
C SER A 3 -6.81 1.52 -17.68
N ASP A 4 -5.54 1.09 -17.64
CA ASP A 4 -5.05 0.15 -16.64
C ASP A 4 -5.35 0.63 -15.20
N ILE A 5 -5.43 1.95 -15.02
CA ILE A 5 -5.84 2.61 -13.77
C ILE A 5 -7.30 2.27 -13.42
N ASP A 6 -8.22 2.38 -14.39
CA ASP A 6 -9.65 2.11 -14.17
C ASP A 6 -9.87 0.65 -13.74
N LEU A 7 -9.14 -0.27 -14.39
CA LEU A 7 -9.18 -1.69 -14.05
C LEU A 7 -8.59 -1.97 -12.67
N HIS A 8 -7.48 -1.31 -12.30
CA HIS A 8 -6.89 -1.44 -10.97
C HIS A 8 -7.85 -0.95 -9.88
N VAL A 9 -8.42 0.24 -10.03
CA VAL A 9 -9.41 0.82 -9.11
C VAL A 9 -10.59 -0.14 -8.95
N GLY A 10 -11.11 -0.67 -10.05
CA GLY A 10 -12.18 -1.67 -10.05
C GLY A 10 -11.84 -2.96 -9.28
N ARG A 11 -10.61 -3.47 -9.43
CA ARG A 11 -10.13 -4.63 -8.67
C ARG A 11 -10.04 -4.35 -7.16
N ARG A 12 -9.50 -3.19 -6.76
CA ARG A 12 -9.41 -2.76 -5.36
C ARG A 12 -10.80 -2.64 -4.73
N LEU A 13 -11.72 -1.97 -5.43
CA LEU A 13 -13.13 -1.84 -5.06
C LEU A 13 -13.78 -3.21 -4.82
N ARG A 14 -13.69 -4.12 -5.79
CA ARG A 14 -14.25 -5.48 -5.69
C ARG A 14 -13.69 -6.26 -4.51
N ARG A 15 -12.37 -6.20 -4.31
CA ARG A 15 -11.69 -6.89 -3.21
C ARG A 15 -12.18 -6.39 -1.86
N ARG A 16 -12.22 -5.06 -1.65
CA ARG A 16 -12.65 -4.48 -0.39
C ARG A 16 -14.11 -4.75 -0.08
N ARG A 17 -14.99 -4.60 -1.08
CA ARG A 17 -16.42 -4.94 -0.95
C ARG A 17 -16.62 -6.38 -0.47
N ARG A 18 -15.90 -7.34 -1.07
CA ARG A 18 -15.97 -8.77 -0.69
C ARG A 18 -15.44 -9.03 0.72
N LEU A 19 -14.37 -8.36 1.14
CA LEU A 19 -13.84 -8.48 2.50
C LEU A 19 -14.85 -8.02 3.57
N LEU A 20 -15.71 -7.05 3.21
CA LEU A 20 -16.80 -6.58 4.08
C LEU A 20 -18.08 -7.43 3.95
N GLY A 21 -18.07 -8.51 3.13
CA GLY A 21 -19.26 -9.34 2.90
C GLY A 21 -20.39 -8.65 2.13
N LEU A 22 -20.14 -7.48 1.54
CA LEU A 22 -21.16 -6.69 0.86
C LEU A 22 -21.45 -7.24 -0.55
N THR A 23 -22.73 -7.26 -0.95
CA THR A 23 -23.12 -7.51 -2.35
C THR A 23 -22.97 -6.24 -3.19
N GLN A 24 -22.95 -6.36 -4.53
CA GLN A 24 -22.91 -5.19 -5.41
C GLN A 24 -24.17 -4.32 -5.26
N GLN A 25 -25.32 -4.95 -4.96
CA GLN A 25 -26.56 -4.25 -4.67
C GLN A 25 -26.46 -3.45 -3.37
N SER A 26 -26.00 -4.09 -2.29
CA SER A 26 -25.85 -3.43 -0.98
C SER A 26 -24.90 -2.23 -1.04
N LEU A 27 -23.76 -2.37 -1.73
CA LEU A 27 -22.84 -1.23 -1.94
C LEU A 27 -23.47 -0.14 -2.82
N GLY A 28 -24.21 -0.54 -3.85
CA GLY A 28 -24.94 0.40 -4.71
C GLY A 28 -25.95 1.23 -3.92
N GLU A 29 -26.73 0.59 -3.03
CA GLU A 29 -27.70 1.26 -2.16
C GLU A 29 -27.02 2.25 -1.21
N GLN A 30 -25.89 1.88 -0.59
CA GLN A 30 -25.13 2.79 0.30
C GLN A 30 -24.61 4.04 -0.43
N VAL A 31 -24.22 3.90 -1.70
CA VAL A 31 -23.66 5.00 -2.51
C VAL A 31 -24.73 5.72 -3.34
N GLY A 32 -25.96 5.23 -3.35
CA GLY A 32 -27.07 5.79 -4.14
C GLY A 32 -26.96 5.54 -5.65
N ILE A 33 -26.40 4.40 -6.07
CA ILE A 33 -26.27 3.99 -7.48
C ILE A 33 -26.74 2.56 -7.72
N ARG A 34 -27.13 2.25 -8.96
CA ARG A 34 -27.58 0.90 -9.33
C ARG A 34 -26.43 -0.11 -9.26
N PHE A 35 -26.74 -1.37 -8.89
CA PHE A 35 -25.76 -2.46 -8.81
C PHE A 35 -24.98 -2.67 -10.13
N GLN A 36 -25.63 -2.45 -11.28
CA GLN A 36 -25.02 -2.55 -12.60
C GLN A 36 -23.87 -1.55 -12.77
N GLN A 37 -23.99 -0.37 -12.14
CA GLN A 37 -22.93 0.64 -12.16
C GLN A 37 -21.74 0.19 -11.30
N ILE A 38 -22.00 -0.40 -10.12
CA ILE A 38 -20.96 -1.03 -9.31
C ILE A 38 -20.24 -2.13 -10.11
N GLN A 39 -20.98 -2.98 -10.82
CA GLN A 39 -20.40 -4.01 -11.69
C GLN A 39 -19.50 -3.40 -12.77
N LYS A 40 -19.95 -2.33 -13.44
CA LYS A 40 -19.17 -1.62 -14.47
C LYS A 40 -17.91 -0.97 -13.90
N TYR A 41 -17.95 -0.47 -12.66
CA TYR A 41 -16.76 0.01 -11.96
C TYR A 41 -15.81 -1.14 -11.62
N GLU A 42 -16.32 -2.25 -11.09
CA GLU A 42 -15.50 -3.39 -10.70
C GLU A 42 -14.77 -4.07 -11.87
N CYS A 43 -15.38 -4.11 -13.05
CA CYS A 43 -14.73 -4.63 -14.26
C CYS A 43 -13.95 -3.56 -15.04
N GLY A 44 -13.92 -2.31 -14.56
CA GLY A 44 -13.25 -1.20 -15.20
C GLY A 44 -13.92 -0.72 -16.50
N ALA A 45 -15.11 -1.23 -16.84
CA ALA A 45 -15.84 -0.81 -18.05
C ALA A 45 -16.24 0.67 -18.03
N ASN A 46 -16.48 1.22 -16.83
CA ASN A 46 -16.74 2.63 -16.61
C ASN A 46 -15.68 3.24 -15.68
N ARG A 47 -15.27 4.47 -15.99
CA ARG A 47 -14.45 5.30 -15.09
C ARG A 47 -15.26 5.72 -13.87
N VAL A 48 -14.60 5.76 -12.72
CA VAL A 48 -15.19 6.29 -11.48
C VAL A 48 -14.83 7.78 -11.41
N SER A 49 -15.84 8.65 -11.27
CA SER A 49 -15.57 10.09 -11.04
C SER A 49 -14.97 10.32 -9.65
N ALA A 50 -14.28 11.44 -9.44
CA ALA A 50 -13.70 11.79 -8.15
C ALA A 50 -14.74 11.81 -7.01
N SER A 51 -15.92 12.39 -7.25
CA SER A 51 -17.03 12.39 -6.28
C SER A 51 -17.47 10.96 -5.93
N ARG A 52 -17.65 10.08 -6.91
CA ARG A 52 -18.03 8.69 -6.63
C ARG A 52 -16.93 7.92 -5.90
N LEU A 53 -15.67 8.20 -6.23
CA LEU A 53 -14.54 7.56 -5.55
C LEU A 53 -14.49 7.94 -4.07
N PHE A 54 -14.80 9.18 -3.74
CA PHE A 54 -14.92 9.64 -2.36
C PHE A 54 -16.06 8.93 -1.61
N GLU A 55 -17.26 8.92 -2.16
CA GLU A 55 -18.41 8.23 -1.54
C GLU A 55 -18.18 6.72 -1.36
N LEU A 56 -17.54 6.07 -2.35
CA LEU A 56 -17.13 4.67 -2.26
C LEU A 56 -16.10 4.45 -1.14
N SER A 57 -15.22 5.42 -0.90
CA SER A 57 -14.24 5.34 0.20
C SER A 57 -14.91 5.38 1.57
N GLU A 58 -15.94 6.22 1.73
CA GLU A 58 -16.73 6.31 2.96
C GLU A 58 -17.53 5.00 3.18
N ALA A 59 -18.25 4.54 2.16
CA ALA A 59 -19.05 3.32 2.22
C ALA A 59 -18.21 2.06 2.54
N LEU A 60 -16.94 2.03 2.10
CA LEU A 60 -16.02 0.91 2.32
C LEU A 60 -15.10 1.10 3.53
N SER A 61 -15.24 2.23 4.23
CA SER A 61 -14.43 2.64 5.38
C SER A 61 -12.93 2.50 5.10
N VAL A 62 -12.48 3.11 4.00
CA VAL A 62 -11.07 3.18 3.59
C VAL A 62 -10.72 4.60 3.13
N PRO A 63 -9.46 5.05 3.25
CA PRO A 63 -9.05 6.30 2.62
C PRO A 63 -9.15 6.21 1.09
N VAL A 64 -9.40 7.32 0.39
CA VAL A 64 -9.46 7.38 -1.09
C VAL A 64 -8.20 6.81 -1.75
N GLN A 65 -7.04 7.00 -1.10
CA GLN A 65 -5.75 6.46 -1.55
C GLN A 65 -5.76 4.93 -1.73
N HIS A 66 -6.62 4.22 -0.99
CA HIS A 66 -6.77 2.77 -1.06
C HIS A 66 -7.03 2.25 -2.48
N PHE A 67 -7.73 3.02 -3.32
CA PHE A 67 -8.05 2.63 -4.69
C PHE A 67 -6.84 2.70 -5.63
N TYR A 68 -5.77 3.39 -5.22
CA TYR A 68 -4.54 3.57 -5.99
C TYR A 68 -3.31 2.87 -5.37
N GLU A 69 -3.48 2.18 -4.24
CA GLU A 69 -2.39 1.43 -3.62
C GLU A 69 -1.88 0.31 -4.55
N GLY A 70 -0.59 0.36 -4.89
CA GLY A 70 0.07 -0.60 -5.77
C GLY A 70 -0.12 -0.31 -7.26
N LEU A 71 -0.58 0.88 -7.64
CA LEU A 71 -0.53 1.38 -9.02
C LEU A 71 0.83 1.96 -9.39
N SER A 72 1.59 2.43 -8.40
CA SER A 72 2.90 3.02 -8.59
C SER A 72 3.93 2.26 -7.75
N ASP A 73 4.96 1.73 -8.42
CA ASP A 73 6.17 1.19 -7.75
C ASP A 73 7.09 2.30 -7.25
N HIS A 74 6.76 3.58 -7.48
CA HIS A 74 7.52 4.74 -7.05
C HIS A 74 6.60 5.85 -6.56
N ASP A 75 6.99 6.51 -5.48
CA ASP A 75 6.37 7.77 -5.05
C ASP A 75 6.76 8.89 -6.04
N PRO A 76 5.80 9.51 -6.75
CA PRO A 76 6.08 10.53 -7.76
C PRO A 76 6.69 11.82 -7.20
N ILE A 77 6.62 12.04 -5.88
CA ILE A 77 7.18 13.23 -5.23
C ILE A 77 8.62 13.00 -4.79
N THR A 78 8.94 11.80 -4.30
CA THR A 78 10.25 11.49 -3.72
C THR A 78 11.13 10.63 -4.63
N GLY A 79 10.57 10.02 -5.68
CA GLY A 79 11.26 9.11 -6.59
C GLY A 79 11.67 7.78 -5.95
N VAL A 80 11.38 7.59 -4.66
CA VAL A 80 11.77 6.39 -3.90
C VAL A 80 10.83 5.25 -4.30
N PRO A 81 11.35 4.03 -4.53
CA PRO A 81 10.50 2.88 -4.80
C PRO A 81 9.53 2.65 -3.63
N ALA A 82 8.27 2.35 -3.94
CA ALA A 82 7.18 2.00 -3.02
C ALA A 82 7.43 0.71 -2.21
N GLN A 83 8.65 0.15 -2.30
CA GLN A 83 9.22 -0.80 -1.34
C GLN A 83 9.42 -0.20 0.07
N GLY A 84 9.06 1.08 0.28
CA GLY A 84 9.05 1.75 1.58
C GLY A 84 7.68 1.84 2.28
N VAL A 85 6.58 1.38 1.68
CA VAL A 85 5.33 1.24 2.45
C VAL A 85 5.50 0.02 3.34
N LEU A 86 5.87 0.25 4.60
CA LEU A 86 5.80 -0.78 5.63
C LEU A 86 4.41 -1.40 5.51
N ALA A 87 4.34 -2.71 5.19
CA ALA A 87 3.04 -3.37 5.07
C ALA A 87 2.22 -3.07 6.34
N PRO A 88 0.89 -2.98 6.27
CA PRO A 88 0.07 -2.73 7.46
C PRO A 88 0.41 -3.67 8.63
N ASP A 89 0.83 -4.89 8.29
CA ASP A 89 1.26 -5.93 9.22
C ASP A 89 2.70 -5.80 9.75
N VAL A 90 3.53 -4.92 9.16
CA VAL A 90 4.85 -4.55 9.70
C VAL A 90 4.69 -3.44 10.73
N LEU A 91 3.81 -2.46 10.48
CA LEU A 91 3.48 -1.40 11.44
C LEU A 91 2.69 -1.92 12.66
N SER A 92 2.00 -3.06 12.55
CA SER A 92 1.32 -3.70 13.67
C SER A 92 2.27 -4.45 14.63
N LYS A 93 3.53 -4.69 14.23
CA LYS A 93 4.50 -5.40 15.07
C LYS A 93 4.88 -4.54 16.27
N LYS A 94 4.78 -5.12 17.46
CA LYS A 94 5.13 -4.48 18.74
C LYS A 94 6.52 -3.85 18.71
N GLU A 95 7.51 -4.58 18.21
CA GLU A 95 8.90 -4.10 18.08
C GLU A 95 9.03 -2.86 17.21
N THR A 96 8.28 -2.79 16.10
CA THR A 96 8.26 -1.64 15.20
C THR A 96 7.63 -0.42 15.89
N MET A 97 6.53 -0.62 16.62
CA MET A 97 5.89 0.46 17.36
C MET A 97 6.75 0.99 18.51
N ASP A 98 7.43 0.09 19.23
CA ASP A 98 8.34 0.46 20.31
C ASP A 98 9.53 1.27 19.78
N LEU A 99 10.08 0.87 18.62
CA LEU A 99 11.14 1.62 17.94
C LEU A 99 10.68 3.01 17.49
N VAL A 100 9.50 3.11 16.88
CA VAL A 100 8.93 4.40 16.42
C VAL A 100 8.69 5.35 17.61
N ARG A 101 8.15 4.85 18.71
CA ARG A 101 7.93 5.63 19.94
C ARG A 101 9.24 6.13 20.54
N ALA A 102 10.24 5.26 20.63
CA ALA A 102 11.57 5.64 21.08
C ALA A 102 12.19 6.69 20.16
N TYR A 103 12.05 6.54 18.84
CA TYR A 103 12.57 7.47 17.85
C TYR A 103 12.03 8.89 18.01
N TYR A 104 10.72 9.05 18.18
CA TYR A 104 10.10 10.37 18.35
C TYR A 104 10.34 10.99 19.73
N SER A 105 10.68 10.19 20.73
CA SER A 105 11.04 10.67 22.07
C SER A 105 12.46 11.25 22.15
N MET A 106 13.25 11.13 21.07
CA MET A 106 14.63 11.62 21.02
C MET A 106 14.76 13.02 20.42
N GLY A 107 15.86 13.71 20.77
CA GLY A 107 16.31 14.93 20.09
C GLY A 107 16.81 14.68 18.66
N GLU A 108 17.04 15.76 17.91
CA GLU A 108 17.41 15.71 16.49
C GLU A 108 18.77 15.02 16.24
N MET A 109 19.79 15.33 17.05
CA MET A 109 21.13 14.74 16.93
C MET A 109 21.13 13.21 17.18
N PRO A 110 20.54 12.68 18.26
CA PRO A 110 20.40 11.24 18.45
C PRO A 110 19.65 10.51 17.33
N ARG A 111 18.60 11.13 16.77
CA ARG A 111 17.84 10.55 15.65
C ARG A 111 18.71 10.36 14.41
N LYS A 112 19.57 11.33 14.11
CA LYS A 112 20.50 11.26 12.98
C LYS A 112 21.51 10.13 13.15
N HIS A 113 22.11 10.02 14.33
CA HIS A 113 23.04 8.91 14.63
C HIS A 113 22.38 7.53 14.57
N LEU A 114 21.14 7.40 15.07
CA LEU A 114 20.40 6.14 14.99
C LEU A 114 20.14 5.76 13.52
N LEU A 115 19.78 6.73 12.68
CA LEU A 115 19.59 6.50 11.25
C LEU A 115 20.88 6.06 10.55
N ASP A 116 22.01 6.70 10.87
CA ASP A 116 23.31 6.36 10.29
C ASP A 116 23.75 4.94 10.73
N LEU A 117 23.49 4.58 11.98
CA LEU A 117 23.70 3.22 12.48
C LEU A 117 22.82 2.22 11.73
N ALA A 118 21.52 2.49 11.59
CA ALA A 118 20.60 1.60 10.87
C ALA A 118 21.05 1.37 9.41
N LYS A 119 21.47 2.44 8.71
CA LYS A 119 22.00 2.34 7.34
C LYS A 119 23.28 1.53 7.24
N SER A 120 24.20 1.68 8.20
CA SER A 120 25.45 0.90 8.20
C SER A 120 25.20 -0.59 8.47
N LEU A 121 24.25 -0.92 9.36
CA LEU A 121 23.82 -2.30 9.60
C LEU A 121 23.15 -2.91 8.36
N GLU A 122 22.30 -2.15 7.67
CA GLU A 122 21.67 -2.58 6.41
C GLU A 122 22.72 -2.87 5.32
N ALA A 123 23.70 -1.98 5.15
CA ALA A 123 24.80 -2.16 4.20
C ALA A 123 25.62 -3.43 4.52
N THR A 124 25.90 -3.66 5.80
CA THR A 124 26.63 -4.85 6.29
C THR A 124 25.84 -6.13 6.03
N ALA A 125 24.52 -6.12 6.28
CA ALA A 125 23.64 -7.27 6.01
C ALA A 125 23.59 -7.62 4.52
N LYS A 126 23.48 -6.62 3.64
CA LYS A 126 23.50 -6.80 2.18
C LYS A 126 24.85 -7.35 1.69
N ALA A 127 25.96 -6.85 2.23
CA ALA A 127 27.30 -7.35 1.91
C ALA A 127 27.46 -8.83 2.32
N ASN A 128 27.05 -9.18 3.54
CA ASN A 128 27.13 -10.56 4.04
C ASN A 128 26.25 -11.54 3.25
N ALA A 129 25.07 -11.10 2.82
CA ALA A 129 24.18 -11.90 1.96
C ALA A 129 24.82 -12.17 0.58
N THR A 130 25.54 -11.19 0.03
CA THR A 130 26.23 -11.30 -1.26
C THR A 130 27.40 -12.30 -1.19
N VAL A 131 28.23 -12.20 -0.15
CA VAL A 131 29.36 -13.13 0.08
C VAL A 131 28.87 -14.57 0.24
N ARG A 132 27.79 -14.80 1.00
CA ARG A 132 27.19 -16.14 1.14
C ARG A 132 26.69 -16.72 -0.18
N LYS A 133 26.09 -15.87 -1.03
CA LYS A 133 25.58 -16.31 -2.34
C LYS A 133 26.71 -16.70 -3.28
N MET A 134 27.82 -15.95 -3.29
CA MET A 134 29.01 -16.25 -4.10
C MET A 134 29.69 -17.55 -3.66
N ALA A 135 29.79 -17.80 -2.35
CA ALA A 135 30.36 -19.03 -1.80
C ALA A 135 29.55 -20.29 -2.18
N LEU A 136 28.22 -20.18 -2.31
CA LEU A 136 27.36 -21.29 -2.71
C LEU A 136 27.47 -21.64 -4.20
N THR A 137 27.77 -20.66 -5.07
CA THR A 137 27.93 -20.87 -6.52
C THR A 137 29.31 -21.38 -6.95
N ALA A 138 30.30 -21.39 -6.05
CA ALA A 138 31.68 -21.79 -6.36
C ALA A 138 31.98 -23.27 -6.03
N HIS A 139 30.98 -24.08 -5.67
CA HIS A 139 31.11 -25.51 -5.33
C HIS A 139 30.20 -26.42 -6.18
N GLY A 140 29.80 -25.97 -7.38
CA GLY A 140 29.13 -26.80 -8.40
C GLY A 140 29.94 -26.80 -9.68
#